data_AF-A0A915YJE3-F1
#
_entry.id   AF-A0A915YJE3-F1
#
_cell.length_a   1.000
_cell.length_b   1.000
_cell.length_c   1.000
_cell.angle_alpha   90.00
_cell.angle_beta   90.00
_cell.angle_gamma   90.00
#
_symmetry.space_group_name_H-M   'P 1'
#
loop_
_entity.id
_entity.type
_entity.pdbx_description
1 polymer ?
#
loop_
_entity_poly.entity_id
_entity_poly.type
_entity_poly.pdbx_seq_one_letter_code
_entity_poly.pdbx_strand_id
1 'polypeptide(L)'
;MIKTNCLFRSQKVIPQLKTIELITLLSAKELKLFETLVIKKHKRASLIKLYSYVKKHRRIEKERIFPHIFDQPYSSKKDALLRNELRLLNKELELFLVEYEWKKQLQLNSDQTQLSLIKIYLARKEYNLFEQLWRKLYKKAQKERLYTLKVELITLFFDYRLQRAEIDFDLYQEIKLLLEEALVATLAQMQENYKQLELKDAFIQRNLYALSGQTYHYQRIPSYYHTTQAIENDAVILYLEYSIQSYFSEGYEKIKLLQTAIAQSDSLSEHAKYQSLVTSPIMLKTSIGLEYFLLKEYQKADEIYTQVLAQEQLIPAQKKPGVYFNYVSNLIALGAYQRAIEWYESSSDDWKKIPQITYRIQYRLCWAYIMQKEFQKPLDLLLEHNIQQRPENDFIYARLLLTIIYHSNHQKELAEREVYNLMQNNRYKTPNEIFYADYSKLLYQHIQATNILDKKKRNTKLQQIQNTLDSIYYSNANTISTMFYEWLTQQNEQTKL
;
A
#
# COMPACT_ATOMS: atom_id res chain seq x y z
N MET A 1 -3.09 16.75 27.72
CA MET A 1 -3.71 17.70 26.75
C MET A 1 -2.70 17.97 25.63
N ILE A 2 -2.70 17.13 24.60
CA ILE A 2 -1.82 17.31 23.43
C ILE A 2 -2.62 18.09 22.39
N LYS A 3 -2.21 19.33 22.11
CA LYS A 3 -2.76 20.15 21.03
C LYS A 3 -2.30 19.56 19.69
N THR A 4 -3.16 18.81 19.03
CA THR A 4 -3.02 18.45 17.62
C THR A 4 -3.27 19.69 16.76
N ASN A 5 -2.19 20.42 16.45
CA ASN A 5 -2.21 21.40 15.37
C ASN A 5 -2.32 20.64 14.04
N CYS A 6 -3.55 20.50 13.54
CA CYS A 6 -3.83 20.05 12.18
C CYS A 6 -3.13 20.99 11.19
N LEU A 7 -2.06 20.50 10.58
CA LEU A 7 -1.42 21.09 9.40
C LEU A 7 -2.27 20.81 8.16
N PHE A 8 -3.40 21.50 8.03
CA PHE A 8 -4.00 21.76 6.72
C PHE A 8 -3.89 23.26 6.46
N ARG A 9 -2.72 23.69 5.99
CA ARG A 9 -2.62 24.98 5.29
C ARG A 9 -3.43 24.84 4.01
N SER A 10 -4.67 25.33 4.03
CA SER A 10 -5.46 25.49 2.81
C SER A 10 -4.70 26.46 1.89
N GLN A 11 -4.00 25.94 0.88
CA GLN A 11 -3.56 26.78 -0.22
C GLN A 11 -4.83 27.38 -0.83
N LYS A 12 -4.98 28.71 -0.81
CA LYS A 12 -6.06 29.39 -1.53
C LYS A 12 -5.84 29.12 -3.02
N VAL A 13 -6.47 28.05 -3.53
CA VAL A 13 -6.41 27.71 -4.96
C VAL A 13 -7.00 28.89 -5.74
N ILE A 14 -6.19 29.49 -6.60
CA ILE A 14 -6.61 30.59 -7.46
C ILE A 14 -7.72 30.04 -8.37
N PRO A 15 -8.92 30.67 -8.44
CA PRO A 15 -10.07 30.13 -9.18
C PRO A 15 -9.77 29.75 -10.64
N GLN A 16 -8.81 30.42 -11.27
CA GLN A 16 -8.33 30.17 -12.64
C GLN A 16 -7.65 28.82 -12.80
N LEU A 17 -6.79 28.42 -11.85
CA LEU A 17 -6.11 27.12 -11.88
C LEU A 17 -7.13 26.00 -11.72
N LYS A 18 -8.07 26.17 -10.79
CA LYS A 18 -9.16 25.22 -10.55
C LYS A 18 -10.04 24.99 -11.78
N THR A 19 -10.40 26.04 -12.52
CA THR A 19 -11.25 25.89 -13.73
C THR A 19 -10.58 25.06 -14.81
N ILE A 20 -9.28 25.29 -15.06
CA ILE A 20 -8.51 24.51 -16.04
C ILE A 20 -8.40 23.06 -15.58
N GLU A 21 -8.04 22.83 -14.32
CA GLU A 21 -7.94 21.49 -13.73
C GLU A 21 -9.25 20.69 -13.85
N LEU A 22 -10.39 21.31 -13.50
CA LEU A 22 -11.71 20.69 -13.63
C LEU A 22 -12.05 20.34 -15.09
N ILE A 23 -11.70 21.20 -16.06
CA ILE A 23 -11.91 20.91 -17.48
C ILE A 23 -11.01 19.77 -17.94
N THR A 24 -9.76 19.71 -17.46
CA THR A 24 -8.82 18.64 -17.82
C THR A 24 -9.17 17.28 -17.20
N LEU A 25 -9.92 17.28 -16.10
CA LEU A 25 -10.41 16.07 -15.44
C LEU A 25 -11.47 15.34 -16.30
N LEU A 26 -12.22 16.09 -17.12
CA LEU A 26 -13.30 15.55 -17.94
C LEU A 26 -12.75 14.84 -19.18
N SER A 27 -13.21 13.61 -19.42
CA SER A 27 -12.98 12.89 -20.66
C SER A 27 -13.65 13.58 -21.86
N ALA A 28 -13.24 13.22 -23.08
CA ALA A 28 -13.83 13.76 -24.29
C ALA A 28 -15.35 13.53 -24.40
N LYS A 29 -15.84 12.41 -23.84
CA LYS A 29 -17.28 12.10 -23.77
C LYS A 29 -17.99 13.00 -22.76
N GLU A 30 -17.43 13.15 -21.56
CA GLU A 30 -17.99 14.00 -20.51
C GLU A 30 -18.01 15.47 -20.92
N LEU A 31 -16.98 15.97 -21.61
CA LEU A 31 -16.96 17.33 -22.16
C LEU A 31 -18.14 17.56 -23.12
N LYS A 32 -18.41 16.62 -24.05
CA LYS A 32 -19.55 16.75 -24.98
C LYS A 32 -20.89 16.73 -24.26
N LEU A 33 -21.02 15.93 -23.21
CA LEU A 33 -22.23 15.86 -22.38
C LEU A 33 -22.43 17.14 -21.57
N PHE A 34 -21.37 17.64 -20.93
CA PHE A 34 -21.41 18.92 -20.21
C PHE A 34 -21.81 20.07 -21.13
N GLU A 35 -21.26 20.11 -22.34
CA GLU A 35 -21.65 21.09 -23.36
C GLU A 35 -23.14 21.03 -23.69
N THR A 36 -23.66 19.83 -23.90
CA THR A 36 -25.03 19.63 -24.39
C THR A 36 -26.07 19.80 -23.30
N LEU A 37 -25.79 19.31 -22.09
CA LEU A 37 -26.73 19.29 -20.98
C LEU A 37 -26.67 20.56 -20.15
N VAL A 38 -25.49 21.17 -20.00
CA VAL A 38 -25.28 22.34 -19.13
C VAL A 38 -25.06 23.60 -19.96
N ILE A 39 -23.95 23.69 -20.71
CA ILE A 39 -23.53 24.96 -21.35
C ILE A 39 -24.53 25.46 -22.40
N LYS A 40 -24.98 24.60 -23.33
CA LYS A 40 -25.94 25.01 -24.39
C LYS A 40 -27.30 25.43 -23.85
N LYS A 41 -27.69 24.97 -22.66
CA LYS A 41 -28.95 25.30 -22.01
C LYS A 41 -28.81 26.45 -21.00
N HIS A 42 -27.59 26.92 -20.77
CA HIS A 42 -27.32 27.92 -19.75
C HIS A 42 -27.79 29.31 -20.21
N LYS A 43 -28.51 30.04 -19.34
CA LYS A 43 -29.08 31.35 -19.70
C LYS A 43 -28.05 32.48 -19.82
N ARG A 44 -26.88 32.31 -19.17
CA ARG A 44 -25.84 33.35 -19.06
C ARG A 44 -24.83 33.24 -20.21
N ALA A 45 -24.87 34.19 -21.14
CA ALA A 45 -23.98 34.22 -22.31
C ALA A 45 -22.49 34.32 -21.95
N SER A 46 -22.14 35.08 -20.90
CA SER A 46 -20.76 35.22 -20.45
C SER A 46 -20.15 33.90 -19.98
N LEU A 47 -20.95 33.01 -19.38
CA LEU A 47 -20.48 31.68 -18.96
C LEU A 47 -20.21 30.76 -20.15
N ILE A 48 -21.04 30.84 -21.19
CA ILE A 48 -20.87 30.11 -22.45
C ILE A 48 -19.58 30.57 -23.14
N LYS A 49 -19.38 31.90 -23.27
CA LYS A 49 -18.16 32.51 -23.81
C LYS A 49 -16.93 32.07 -23.02
N LEU A 50 -16.99 32.16 -21.69
CA LEU A 50 -15.91 31.73 -20.79
C LEU A 50 -15.53 30.26 -21.01
N TYR A 51 -16.51 29.35 -20.99
CA TYR A 51 -16.25 27.93 -21.21
C TYR A 51 -15.61 27.68 -22.59
N SER A 52 -16.14 28.29 -23.65
CA SER A 52 -15.64 28.13 -25.01
C SER A 52 -14.17 28.58 -25.15
N TYR A 53 -13.78 29.61 -24.40
CA TYR A 53 -12.41 30.09 -24.33
C TYR A 53 -11.51 29.12 -23.56
N VAL A 54 -11.88 28.75 -22.33
CA VAL A 54 -11.03 27.92 -21.46
C VAL A 54 -10.85 26.50 -22.01
N LYS A 55 -11.85 25.96 -22.71
CA LYS A 55 -11.73 24.67 -23.41
C LYS A 55 -10.56 24.63 -24.41
N LYS A 56 -10.27 25.78 -25.05
CA LYS A 56 -9.23 25.89 -26.09
C LYS A 56 -7.86 26.31 -25.53
N HIS A 57 -7.82 26.88 -24.34
CA HIS A 57 -6.61 27.51 -23.80
C HIS A 57 -6.22 26.90 -22.46
N ARG A 58 -4.99 26.38 -22.38
CA ARG A 58 -4.43 25.79 -21.15
C ARG A 58 -3.99 26.82 -20.11
N ARG A 59 -4.06 28.12 -20.41
CA ARG A 59 -3.73 29.23 -19.52
C ARG A 59 -4.75 30.35 -19.67
N ILE A 60 -5.16 30.92 -18.53
CA ILE A 60 -6.09 32.04 -18.47
C ILE A 60 -5.29 33.34 -18.33
N GLU A 61 -5.09 34.03 -19.46
CA GLU A 61 -4.54 35.39 -19.49
C GLU A 61 -5.70 36.39 -19.36
N LYS A 62 -5.72 37.16 -18.27
CA LYS A 62 -6.87 38.02 -17.90
C LYS A 62 -7.17 39.06 -18.96
N GLU A 63 -6.12 39.63 -19.52
CA GLU A 63 -6.12 40.67 -20.54
C GLU A 63 -6.74 40.18 -21.85
N ARG A 64 -6.64 38.87 -22.14
CA ARG A 64 -7.21 38.24 -23.35
C ARG A 64 -8.61 37.68 -23.13
N ILE A 65 -8.85 37.07 -21.97
CA ILE A 65 -10.13 36.42 -21.68
C ILE A 65 -11.24 37.42 -21.33
N PHE A 66 -10.90 38.52 -20.66
CA PHE A 66 -11.90 39.48 -20.19
C PHE A 66 -12.64 40.19 -21.33
N PRO A 67 -11.97 40.69 -22.38
CA PRO A 67 -12.66 41.24 -23.56
C PRO A 67 -13.49 40.20 -24.29
N HIS A 68 -13.04 38.94 -24.33
CA HIS A 68 -13.80 37.87 -24.96
C HIS A 68 -15.13 37.58 -24.25
N ILE A 69 -15.17 37.72 -22.92
CA ILE A 69 -16.36 37.41 -22.11
C ILE A 69 -17.31 38.60 -22.02
N PHE A 70 -16.78 39.80 -21.77
CA PHE A 70 -17.55 40.98 -21.39
C PHE A 70 -17.57 42.08 -22.45
N ASP A 71 -16.92 41.87 -23.61
CA ASP A 71 -16.82 42.84 -24.71
C ASP A 71 -16.25 44.21 -24.24
N GLN A 72 -15.33 44.19 -23.26
CA GLN A 72 -14.69 45.36 -22.63
C GLN A 72 -13.21 45.10 -22.29
N PRO A 73 -12.34 46.12 -22.24
CA PRO A 73 -10.95 45.93 -21.80
C PRO A 73 -10.87 45.54 -20.33
N TYR A 74 -9.89 44.70 -20.00
CA TYR A 74 -9.59 44.30 -18.64
C TYR A 74 -9.10 45.50 -17.79
N SER A 75 -9.50 45.53 -16.52
CA SER A 75 -8.86 46.37 -15.51
C SER A 75 -8.91 45.69 -14.14
N SER A 76 -7.95 46.00 -13.28
CA SER A 76 -7.86 45.42 -11.93
C SER A 76 -9.12 45.64 -11.09
N LYS A 77 -9.80 46.78 -11.25
CA LYS A 77 -11.08 47.09 -10.58
C LYS A 77 -12.22 46.15 -11.00
N LYS A 78 -12.16 45.57 -12.20
CA LYS A 78 -13.16 44.65 -12.75
C LYS A 78 -12.81 43.16 -12.56
N ASP A 79 -11.67 42.85 -11.96
CA ASP A 79 -11.21 41.45 -11.74
C ASP A 79 -12.24 40.61 -10.97
N ALA A 80 -13.01 41.22 -10.08
CA ALA A 80 -14.09 40.56 -9.35
C ALA A 80 -15.16 39.94 -10.27
N LEU A 81 -15.45 40.57 -11.42
CA LEU A 81 -16.42 40.06 -12.39
C LEU A 81 -15.93 38.75 -13.02
N LEU A 82 -14.67 38.72 -13.47
CA LEU A 82 -14.06 37.52 -14.06
C LEU A 82 -13.93 36.40 -13.03
N ARG A 83 -13.54 36.71 -11.79
CA ARG A 83 -13.50 35.71 -10.71
C ARG A 83 -14.88 35.12 -10.43
N ASN A 84 -15.92 35.93 -10.46
CA ASN A 84 -17.28 35.45 -10.25
C ASN A 84 -17.74 34.52 -11.38
N GLU A 85 -17.45 34.84 -12.65
CA GLU A 85 -17.74 33.94 -13.78
C GLU A 85 -16.97 32.62 -13.66
N LEU A 86 -15.68 32.66 -13.32
CA LEU A 86 -14.87 31.46 -13.09
C LEU A 86 -15.44 30.61 -11.95
N ARG A 87 -15.89 31.23 -10.86
CA ARG A 87 -16.52 30.53 -9.73
C ARG A 87 -17.84 29.88 -10.14
N LEU A 88 -18.66 30.56 -10.93
CA LEU A 88 -19.90 30.00 -11.46
C LEU A 88 -19.63 28.83 -12.39
N LEU A 89 -18.65 28.94 -13.27
CA LEU A 89 -18.28 27.85 -14.17
C LEU A 89 -17.74 26.65 -13.37
N ASN A 90 -16.93 26.89 -12.33
CA ASN A 90 -16.48 25.84 -11.42
C ASN A 90 -17.65 25.14 -10.75
N LYS A 91 -18.65 25.89 -10.28
CA LYS A 91 -19.85 25.30 -9.66
C LYS A 91 -20.61 24.41 -10.65
N GLU A 92 -20.81 24.86 -11.89
CA GLU A 92 -21.47 24.06 -12.92
C GLU A 92 -20.68 22.80 -13.27
N LEU A 93 -19.35 22.90 -13.38
CA LEU A 93 -18.47 21.75 -13.62
C LEU A 93 -18.51 20.74 -12.45
N GLU A 94 -18.44 21.21 -11.21
CA GLU A 94 -18.50 20.38 -10.01
C GLU A 94 -19.86 19.68 -9.88
N LEU A 95 -20.96 20.41 -10.07
CA LEU A 95 -22.30 19.83 -10.05
C LEU A 95 -22.46 18.78 -11.15
N PHE A 96 -22.01 19.06 -12.37
CA PHE A 96 -22.05 18.08 -13.46
C PHE A 96 -21.25 16.82 -13.12
N LEU A 97 -20.03 16.95 -12.59
CA LEU A 97 -19.20 15.80 -12.22
C LEU A 97 -19.88 14.94 -11.16
N VAL A 98 -20.44 15.56 -10.13
CA VAL A 98 -21.17 14.86 -9.06
C VAL A 98 -22.41 14.17 -9.63
N GLU A 99 -23.24 14.87 -10.41
CA GLU A 99 -24.44 14.29 -11.01
C GLU A 99 -24.13 13.17 -12.00
N TYR A 100 -23.07 13.31 -12.78
CA TYR A 100 -22.65 12.31 -13.75
C TYR A 100 -22.18 11.03 -13.05
N GLU A 101 -21.36 11.17 -12.01
CA GLU A 101 -20.90 10.03 -11.21
C GLU A 101 -22.07 9.38 -10.46
N TRP A 102 -22.97 10.18 -9.87
CA TRP A 102 -24.19 9.66 -9.24
C TRP A 102 -25.04 8.86 -10.23
N LYS A 103 -25.29 9.38 -11.44
CA LYS A 103 -26.06 8.67 -12.47
C LYS A 103 -25.38 7.37 -12.90
N LYS A 104 -24.05 7.34 -12.96
CA LYS A 104 -23.28 6.14 -13.29
C LYS A 104 -23.37 5.07 -12.20
N GLN A 105 -23.38 5.50 -10.94
CA GLN A 105 -23.51 4.61 -9.78
C GLN A 105 -24.95 4.21 -9.47
N LEU A 106 -25.93 4.89 -10.07
CA LEU A 106 -27.36 4.66 -9.84
C LEU A 106 -27.79 3.31 -10.46
N GLN A 107 -27.80 2.28 -9.63
CA GLN A 107 -28.34 0.98 -9.98
C GLN A 107 -29.64 0.78 -9.24
N LEU A 108 -30.72 0.46 -9.96
CA LEU A 108 -32.04 0.25 -9.38
C LEU A 108 -32.04 -0.78 -8.23
N ASN A 109 -31.15 -1.76 -8.30
CA ASN A 109 -31.02 -2.84 -7.33
C ASN A 109 -29.96 -2.59 -6.24
N SER A 110 -29.31 -1.42 -6.23
CA SER A 110 -28.40 -1.05 -5.14
C SER A 110 -29.17 -0.76 -3.86
N ASP A 111 -28.58 -1.09 -2.72
CA ASP A 111 -29.20 -0.89 -1.41
C ASP A 111 -29.57 0.57 -1.16
N GLN A 112 -28.70 1.50 -1.55
CA GLN A 112 -28.92 2.94 -1.36
C GLN A 112 -30.06 3.47 -2.25
N THR A 113 -30.21 2.95 -3.47
CA THR A 113 -31.32 3.33 -4.35
C THR A 113 -32.64 2.77 -3.83
N GLN A 114 -32.68 1.51 -3.41
CA GLN A 114 -33.89 0.89 -2.85
C GLN A 114 -34.30 1.52 -1.52
N LEU A 115 -33.35 1.88 -0.65
CA LEU A 115 -33.60 2.63 0.58
C LEU A 115 -34.17 4.02 0.31
N SER A 116 -33.63 4.74 -0.70
CA SER A 116 -34.18 6.03 -1.14
C SER A 116 -35.61 5.86 -1.67
N LEU A 117 -35.87 4.79 -2.42
CA LEU A 117 -37.19 4.48 -2.97
C LEU A 117 -38.21 4.17 -1.85
N ILE A 118 -37.82 3.42 -0.81
CA ILE A 118 -38.64 3.21 0.39
C ILE A 118 -39.05 4.54 1.04
N LYS A 119 -38.09 5.47 1.21
CA LYS A 119 -38.34 6.80 1.79
C LYS A 119 -39.34 7.59 0.93
N ILE A 120 -39.23 7.48 -0.39
CA ILE A 120 -40.18 8.09 -1.34
C ILE A 120 -41.58 7.48 -1.22
N TYR A 121 -41.70 6.14 -1.16
CA TYR A 121 -43.00 5.48 -0.99
C TYR A 121 -43.69 5.91 0.30
N LEU A 122 -42.94 5.97 1.41
CA LEU A 122 -43.47 6.43 2.69
C LEU A 122 -43.95 7.90 2.61
N ALA A 123 -43.14 8.80 2.05
CA ALA A 123 -43.49 10.21 1.88
C ALA A 123 -44.71 10.43 0.97
N ARG A 124 -44.90 9.57 -0.04
CA ARG A 124 -46.03 9.61 -0.98
C ARG A 124 -47.24 8.81 -0.49
N LYS A 125 -47.17 8.21 0.70
CA LYS A 125 -48.24 7.40 1.29
C LYS A 125 -48.57 6.13 0.48
N GLU A 126 -47.59 5.60 -0.25
CA GLU A 126 -47.70 4.35 -1.03
C GLU A 126 -47.29 3.13 -0.19
N TYR A 127 -48.15 2.76 0.75
CA TYR A 127 -47.77 1.85 1.85
C TYR A 127 -47.60 0.40 1.45
N ASN A 128 -48.39 -0.10 0.50
CA ASN A 128 -48.24 -1.47 0.01
C ASN A 128 -46.86 -1.68 -0.64
N LEU A 129 -46.40 -0.70 -1.43
CA LEU A 129 -45.08 -0.72 -2.05
C LEU A 129 -43.96 -0.58 -1.01
N PHE A 130 -44.17 0.25 0.00
CA PHE A 130 -43.27 0.38 1.14
C PHE A 130 -43.08 -0.97 1.86
N GLU A 131 -44.16 -1.65 2.27
CA GLU A 131 -44.07 -2.89 3.04
C GLU A 131 -43.42 -4.03 2.26
N GLN A 132 -43.76 -4.17 0.98
CA GLN A 132 -43.17 -5.20 0.11
C GLN A 132 -41.66 -5.01 -0.03
N LEU A 133 -41.22 -3.77 -0.32
CA LEU A 133 -39.81 -3.48 -0.49
C LEU A 133 -39.06 -3.55 0.84
N TRP A 134 -39.68 -3.11 1.94
CA TRP A 134 -39.12 -3.20 3.29
C TRP A 134 -38.83 -4.64 3.67
N ARG A 135 -39.79 -5.56 3.51
CA ARG A 135 -39.59 -6.99 3.84
C ARG A 135 -38.44 -7.60 3.04
N LYS A 136 -38.34 -7.26 1.75
CA LYS A 136 -37.26 -7.73 0.87
C LYS A 136 -35.90 -7.21 1.33
N LEU A 137 -35.79 -5.91 1.56
CA LEU A 137 -34.56 -5.26 1.98
C LEU A 137 -34.14 -5.68 3.40
N TYR A 138 -35.09 -5.87 4.31
CA TYR A 138 -34.83 -6.30 5.67
C TYR A 138 -34.23 -7.71 5.71
N LYS A 139 -34.83 -8.66 4.97
CA LYS A 139 -34.28 -10.02 4.81
C LYS A 139 -32.88 -10.00 4.21
N LYS A 140 -32.66 -9.15 3.20
CA LYS A 140 -31.34 -8.96 2.60
C LYS A 140 -30.34 -8.44 3.64
N ALA A 141 -30.70 -7.38 4.37
CA ALA A 141 -29.84 -6.74 5.36
C ALA A 141 -29.44 -7.70 6.49
N GLN A 142 -30.37 -8.56 6.95
CA GLN A 142 -30.06 -9.63 7.90
C GLN A 142 -29.09 -10.66 7.30
N LYS A 143 -29.39 -11.21 6.12
CA LYS A 143 -28.57 -12.25 5.47
C LYS A 143 -27.14 -11.77 5.18
N GLU A 144 -27.00 -10.53 4.74
CA GLU A 144 -25.72 -9.93 4.31
C GLU A 144 -25.02 -9.12 5.41
N ARG A 145 -25.57 -9.11 6.64
CA ARG A 145 -25.03 -8.37 7.80
C ARG A 145 -24.82 -6.87 7.52
N LEU A 146 -25.76 -6.26 6.80
CA LEU A 146 -25.74 -4.84 6.45
C LEU A 146 -26.33 -4.02 7.61
N TYR A 147 -25.56 -3.88 8.68
CA TYR A 147 -26.04 -3.31 9.95
C TYR A 147 -26.63 -1.91 9.81
N THR A 148 -25.96 -0.99 9.11
CA THR A 148 -26.48 0.37 8.89
C THR A 148 -27.82 0.35 8.15
N LEU A 149 -27.93 -0.46 7.10
CA LEU A 149 -29.19 -0.61 6.36
C LEU A 149 -30.28 -1.22 7.25
N LYS A 150 -29.95 -2.24 8.04
CA LYS A 150 -30.88 -2.89 8.98
C LYS A 150 -31.45 -1.87 9.98
N VAL A 151 -30.58 -1.06 10.59
CA VAL A 151 -30.99 0.00 11.54
C VAL A 151 -31.90 1.02 10.85
N GLU A 152 -31.52 1.54 9.67
CA GLU A 152 -32.36 2.50 8.94
C GLU A 152 -33.74 1.93 8.57
N LEU A 153 -33.80 0.67 8.16
CA LEU A 153 -35.06 -0.01 7.84
C LEU A 153 -35.95 -0.14 9.08
N ILE A 154 -35.38 -0.54 10.22
CA ILE A 154 -36.13 -0.67 11.48
C ILE A 154 -36.68 0.70 11.92
N THR A 155 -35.87 1.77 11.85
CA THR A 155 -36.32 3.13 12.17
C THR A 155 -37.48 3.57 11.27
N LEU A 156 -37.38 3.35 9.95
CA LEU A 156 -38.46 3.69 9.01
C LEU A 156 -39.74 2.90 9.29
N PHE A 157 -39.63 1.63 9.68
CA PHE A 157 -40.78 0.81 10.02
C PHE A 157 -41.42 1.23 11.34
N PHE A 158 -40.61 1.60 12.32
CA PHE A 158 -41.07 2.18 13.59
C PHE A 158 -41.91 3.44 13.35
N ASP A 159 -41.36 4.40 12.61
CA ASP A 159 -42.05 5.66 12.28
C ASP A 159 -43.35 5.40 11.51
N TYR A 160 -43.31 4.48 10.54
CA TYR A 160 -44.47 4.06 9.77
C TYR A 160 -45.59 3.48 10.64
N ARG A 161 -45.26 2.53 11.53
CA ARG A 161 -46.26 1.82 12.32
C ARG A 161 -46.86 2.70 13.41
N LEU A 162 -46.06 3.50 14.12
CA LEU A 162 -46.57 4.39 15.18
C LEU A 162 -47.46 5.52 14.65
N GLN A 163 -47.28 5.95 13.40
CA GLN A 163 -48.12 7.00 12.82
C GLN A 163 -49.46 6.48 12.28
N ARG A 164 -49.64 5.16 12.12
CA ARG A 164 -50.74 4.60 11.33
C ARG A 164 -51.52 3.46 11.97
N ALA A 165 -50.87 2.68 12.81
CA ALA A 165 -51.54 1.58 13.49
C ALA A 165 -52.24 2.10 14.73
N GLU A 166 -53.36 1.46 15.08
CA GLU A 166 -53.98 1.65 16.38
C GLU A 166 -53.04 1.16 17.49
N ILE A 167 -53.19 1.72 18.68
CA ILE A 167 -52.41 1.30 19.84
C ILE A 167 -52.82 -0.13 20.19
N ASP A 168 -51.90 -1.06 19.99
CA ASP A 168 -52.11 -2.49 20.16
C ASP A 168 -50.89 -3.13 20.84
N PHE A 169 -51.13 -4.04 21.78
CA PHE A 169 -50.04 -4.66 22.55
C PHE A 169 -49.09 -5.46 21.66
N ASP A 170 -49.64 -6.28 20.76
CA ASP A 170 -48.85 -7.16 19.90
C ASP A 170 -47.98 -6.34 18.94
N LEU A 171 -48.50 -5.23 18.41
CA LEU A 171 -47.73 -4.25 17.66
C LEU A 171 -46.52 -3.71 18.43
N TYR A 172 -46.72 -3.24 19.67
CA TYR A 172 -45.63 -2.67 20.46
C TYR A 172 -44.60 -3.74 20.85
N GLN A 173 -45.04 -4.98 21.02
CA GLN A 173 -44.14 -6.11 21.23
C GLN A 173 -43.31 -6.41 19.97
N GLU A 174 -43.91 -6.42 18.78
CA GLU A 174 -43.21 -6.55 17.49
C GLU A 174 -42.17 -5.43 17.32
N ILE A 175 -42.57 -4.18 17.55
CA ILE A 175 -41.68 -3.03 17.48
C ILE A 175 -40.51 -3.14 18.48
N LYS A 176 -40.78 -3.54 19.72
CA LYS A 176 -39.74 -3.70 20.74
C LYS A 176 -38.67 -4.70 20.32
N LEU A 177 -39.07 -5.84 19.75
CA LEU A 177 -38.13 -6.85 19.24
C LEU A 177 -37.26 -6.29 18.10
N LEU A 178 -37.87 -5.55 17.16
CA LEU A 178 -37.12 -4.89 16.09
C LEU A 178 -36.14 -3.85 16.65
N LEU A 179 -36.53 -3.06 17.65
CA LEU A 179 -35.63 -2.09 18.29
C LEU A 179 -34.46 -2.76 19.01
N GLU A 180 -34.69 -3.89 19.69
CA GLU A 180 -33.62 -4.70 20.29
C GLU A 180 -32.65 -5.20 19.21
N GLU A 181 -33.17 -5.67 18.06
CA GLU A 181 -32.33 -6.03 16.91
C GLU A 181 -31.53 -4.84 16.36
N ALA A 182 -32.11 -3.63 16.31
CA ALA A 182 -31.41 -2.43 15.86
C ALA A 182 -30.29 -2.00 16.83
N LEU A 183 -30.50 -2.16 18.14
CA LEU A 183 -29.47 -1.90 19.14
C LEU A 183 -28.28 -2.84 18.97
N VAL A 184 -28.54 -4.15 18.79
CA VAL A 184 -27.49 -5.14 18.53
C VAL A 184 -26.74 -4.85 17.23
N ALA A 185 -27.45 -4.53 16.14
CA ALA A 185 -26.84 -4.17 14.87
C ALA A 185 -25.98 -2.90 14.96
N THR A 186 -26.41 -1.91 15.73
CA THR A 186 -25.65 -0.67 15.98
C THR A 186 -24.33 -0.99 16.69
N LEU A 187 -24.37 -1.81 17.74
CA LEU A 187 -23.17 -2.26 18.45
C LEU A 187 -22.22 -3.03 17.53
N ALA A 188 -22.75 -3.97 16.72
CA ALA A 188 -21.97 -4.74 15.77
C ALA A 188 -21.23 -3.84 14.75
N GLN A 189 -21.93 -2.83 14.20
CA GLN A 189 -21.33 -1.87 13.27
C GLN A 189 -20.23 -1.02 13.92
N MET A 190 -20.46 -0.57 15.16
CA MET A 190 -19.48 0.23 15.90
C MET A 190 -18.21 -0.58 16.18
N GLN A 191 -18.36 -1.83 16.62
CA GLN A 191 -17.26 -2.76 16.85
C GLN A 191 -16.42 -2.97 15.59
N GLU A 192 -17.06 -3.26 14.45
CA GLU A 192 -16.35 -3.47 13.19
C GLU A 192 -15.60 -2.21 12.74
N ASN A 193 -16.25 -1.05 12.77
CA ASN A 193 -15.63 0.22 12.37
C ASN A 193 -14.43 0.55 13.26
N TYR A 194 -14.58 0.38 14.58
CA TYR A 194 -13.51 0.59 15.53
C TYR A 194 -12.33 -0.33 15.24
N LYS A 195 -12.57 -1.65 15.11
CA LYS A 195 -11.49 -2.63 14.85
C LYS A 195 -10.80 -2.44 13.50
N GLN A 196 -11.52 -2.03 12.47
CA GLN A 196 -10.90 -1.70 11.17
C GLN A 196 -9.98 -0.48 11.26
N LEU A 197 -10.34 0.53 12.04
CA LEU A 197 -9.48 1.68 12.29
C LEU A 197 -8.27 1.28 13.14
N GLU A 198 -8.48 0.48 14.18
CA GLU A 198 -7.43 -0.04 15.06
C GLU A 198 -6.40 -0.89 14.27
N LEU A 199 -6.84 -1.71 13.31
CA LEU A 199 -5.95 -2.44 12.40
C LEU A 199 -5.06 -1.52 11.55
N LYS A 200 -5.63 -0.43 11.03
CA LYS A 200 -4.87 0.57 10.26
C LYS A 200 -3.87 1.30 11.14
N ASP A 201 -4.27 1.63 12.37
CA ASP A 201 -3.40 2.25 13.37
C ASP A 201 -2.23 1.33 13.73
N ALA A 202 -2.49 0.05 14.03
CA ALA A 202 -1.46 -0.95 14.31
C ALA A 202 -0.45 -1.08 13.16
N PHE A 203 -0.93 -1.09 11.90
CA PHE A 203 -0.05 -1.07 10.73
C PHE A 203 0.86 0.16 10.71
N ILE A 204 0.32 1.36 10.93
CA ILE A 204 1.11 2.60 10.94
C ILE A 204 2.12 2.60 12.07
N GLN A 205 1.71 2.21 13.29
CA GLN A 205 2.61 2.14 14.45
C GLN A 205 3.79 1.20 14.19
N ARG A 206 3.57 0.00 13.62
CA ARG A 206 4.67 -0.92 13.29
C ARG A 206 5.63 -0.32 12.27
N ASN A 207 5.12 0.38 11.25
CA ASN A 207 5.98 1.04 10.26
C ASN A 207 6.77 2.21 10.86
N LEU A 208 6.16 3.01 11.73
CA LEU A 208 6.85 4.09 12.45
C LEU A 208 7.94 3.52 13.36
N TYR A 209 7.66 2.44 14.08
CA TYR A 209 8.66 1.74 14.89
C TYR A 209 9.85 1.29 14.02
N ALA A 210 9.58 0.63 12.89
CA ALA A 210 10.61 0.15 11.98
C ALA A 210 11.46 1.29 11.37
N LEU A 211 10.87 2.47 11.13
CA LEU A 211 11.57 3.61 10.52
C LEU A 211 12.34 4.47 11.53
N SER A 212 11.83 4.62 12.75
CA SER A 212 12.38 5.53 13.76
C SER A 212 13.18 4.84 14.86
N GLY A 213 13.01 3.52 15.03
CA GLY A 213 13.54 2.76 16.16
C GLY A 213 12.90 3.11 17.52
N GLN A 214 12.01 4.10 17.57
CA GLN A 214 11.33 4.51 18.80
C GLN A 214 10.18 3.54 19.09
N THR A 215 10.23 2.88 20.24
CA THR A 215 9.14 2.03 20.75
C THR A 215 7.87 2.86 20.90
N TYR A 216 6.89 2.61 20.02
CA TYR A 216 5.55 3.14 20.20
C TYR A 216 4.79 2.22 21.16
N HIS A 217 4.40 2.76 22.32
CA HIS A 217 3.54 2.05 23.23
C HIS A 217 2.11 2.10 22.70
N TYR A 218 1.66 0.98 22.15
CA TYR A 218 0.27 0.79 21.79
C TYR A 218 -0.60 0.98 23.04
N GLN A 219 -1.38 2.06 23.06
CA GLN A 219 -2.43 2.26 24.06
C GLN A 219 -3.76 1.99 23.39
N ARG A 220 -4.33 0.83 23.70
CA ARG A 220 -5.71 0.52 23.33
C ARG A 220 -6.60 1.62 23.91
N ILE A 221 -7.27 2.37 23.05
CA ILE A 221 -8.28 3.32 23.50
C ILE A 221 -9.36 2.50 24.22
N PRO A 222 -9.78 2.87 25.43
CA PRO A 222 -10.86 2.16 26.11
C PRO A 222 -12.07 2.03 25.18
N SER A 223 -12.49 0.81 24.90
CA SER A 223 -13.74 0.58 24.18
C SER A 223 -14.89 0.88 25.11
N TYR A 224 -15.68 1.90 24.81
CA TYR A 224 -16.84 2.31 25.62
C TYR A 224 -18.09 1.44 25.39
N TYR A 225 -18.00 0.40 24.55
CA TYR A 225 -19.07 -0.56 24.34
C TYR A 225 -18.74 -1.85 25.13
N HIS A 226 -19.64 -2.23 26.04
CA HIS A 226 -19.60 -3.50 26.74
C HIS A 226 -20.78 -4.36 26.29
N THR A 227 -20.52 -5.62 25.99
CA THR A 227 -21.55 -6.58 25.57
C THR A 227 -21.47 -7.75 26.53
N THR A 228 -22.59 -8.09 27.16
CA THR A 228 -22.72 -9.26 28.03
C THR A 228 -23.12 -10.52 27.25
N GLN A 229 -23.41 -10.37 25.95
CA GLN A 229 -23.89 -11.41 25.07
C GLN A 229 -23.05 -11.47 23.78
N ALA A 230 -23.00 -12.66 23.18
CA ALA A 230 -22.36 -12.91 21.89
C ALA A 230 -23.07 -12.13 20.77
N ILE A 231 -22.31 -11.57 19.85
CA ILE A 231 -22.84 -10.81 18.71
C ILE A 231 -22.46 -11.52 17.40
N GLU A 232 -23.32 -11.41 16.41
CA GLU A 232 -23.15 -12.07 15.10
C GLU A 232 -21.85 -11.70 14.36
N ASN A 233 -21.14 -10.63 14.74
CA ASN A 233 -19.87 -10.21 14.17
C ASN A 233 -18.63 -10.76 14.91
N ASP A 234 -18.79 -11.58 15.96
CA ASP A 234 -17.69 -12.03 16.83
C ASP A 234 -16.50 -12.63 16.03
N ALA A 235 -16.77 -13.41 14.99
CA ALA A 235 -15.72 -13.99 14.12
C ALA A 235 -14.88 -12.93 13.39
N VAL A 236 -15.52 -11.84 12.91
CA VAL A 236 -14.82 -10.71 12.28
C VAL A 236 -14.00 -9.96 13.30
N ILE A 237 -14.53 -9.77 14.50
CA ILE A 237 -13.83 -9.10 15.60
C ILE A 237 -12.60 -9.91 16.03
N LEU A 238 -12.72 -11.23 16.16
CA LEU A 238 -11.59 -12.11 16.46
C LEU A 238 -10.54 -12.10 15.35
N TYR A 239 -10.97 -12.17 14.08
CA TYR A 239 -10.06 -12.04 12.93
C TYR A 239 -9.24 -10.74 12.99
N LEU A 240 -9.90 -9.60 13.22
CA LEU A 240 -9.26 -8.30 13.30
C LEU A 240 -8.35 -8.21 14.53
N GLU A 241 -8.78 -8.74 15.67
CA GLU A 241 -8.00 -8.77 16.92
C GLU A 241 -6.67 -9.52 16.74
N TYR A 242 -6.70 -10.75 16.22
CA TYR A 242 -5.48 -11.52 15.98
C TYR A 242 -4.56 -10.85 14.95
N SER A 243 -5.16 -10.23 13.92
CA SER A 243 -4.41 -9.45 12.93
C SER A 243 -3.72 -8.24 13.57
N ILE A 244 -4.41 -7.51 14.45
CA ILE A 244 -3.85 -6.38 15.21
C ILE A 244 -2.70 -6.85 16.10
N GLN A 245 -2.91 -7.89 16.90
CA GLN A 245 -1.88 -8.42 17.81
C GLN A 245 -0.62 -8.85 17.05
N SER A 246 -0.77 -9.43 15.85
CA SER A 246 0.36 -9.85 15.02
C SER A 246 1.31 -8.72 14.61
N TYR A 247 0.87 -7.45 14.61
CA TYR A 247 1.76 -6.31 14.34
C TYR A 247 2.73 -6.01 15.48
N PHE A 248 2.41 -6.47 16.69
CA PHE A 248 3.16 -6.22 17.92
C PHE A 248 3.87 -7.46 18.48
N SER A 249 3.68 -8.62 17.85
CA SER A 249 4.39 -9.86 18.19
C SER A 249 5.46 -10.17 17.15
N GLU A 250 6.42 -11.03 17.52
CA GLU A 250 7.51 -11.50 16.66
C GLU A 250 7.71 -13.02 16.81
N GLY A 251 8.42 -13.64 15.87
CA GLY A 251 8.73 -15.06 15.85
C GLY A 251 7.50 -15.98 15.87
N TYR A 252 7.59 -17.07 16.63
CA TYR A 252 6.56 -18.10 16.71
C TYR A 252 5.21 -17.62 17.26
N GLU A 253 5.22 -16.62 18.15
CA GLU A 253 3.99 -16.04 18.68
C GLU A 253 3.18 -15.37 17.56
N LYS A 254 3.85 -14.56 16.74
CA LYS A 254 3.23 -13.92 15.58
C LYS A 254 2.71 -14.94 14.58
N ILE A 255 3.48 -16.00 14.30
CA ILE A 255 3.04 -17.09 13.40
C ILE A 255 1.74 -17.70 13.92
N LYS A 256 1.65 -18.00 15.23
CA LYS A 256 0.44 -18.54 15.85
C LYS A 256 -0.75 -17.59 15.72
N LEU A 257 -0.55 -16.29 15.96
CA LEU A 257 -1.60 -15.27 15.80
C LEU A 257 -2.10 -15.21 14.35
N LEU A 258 -1.20 -15.19 13.38
CA LEU A 258 -1.54 -15.16 11.95
C LEU A 258 -2.28 -16.43 11.51
N GLN A 259 -1.85 -17.61 11.98
CA GLN A 259 -2.55 -18.88 11.72
C GLN A 259 -3.96 -18.88 12.31
N THR A 260 -4.11 -18.34 13.52
CA THR A 260 -5.43 -18.22 14.18
C THR A 260 -6.34 -17.26 13.41
N ALA A 261 -5.80 -16.13 12.92
CA ALA A 261 -6.54 -15.21 12.07
C ALA A 261 -6.99 -15.89 10.76
N ILE A 262 -6.13 -16.69 10.12
CA ILE A 262 -6.49 -17.45 8.92
C ILE A 262 -7.67 -18.40 9.21
N ALA A 263 -7.63 -19.15 10.30
CA ALA A 263 -8.71 -20.07 10.65
C ALA A 263 -10.06 -19.36 10.87
N GLN A 264 -10.05 -18.15 11.45
CA GLN A 264 -11.27 -17.35 11.58
C GLN A 264 -11.79 -16.87 10.22
N SER A 265 -10.89 -16.60 9.27
CA SER A 265 -11.26 -16.06 7.96
C SER A 265 -12.03 -17.05 7.07
N ASP A 266 -11.84 -18.37 7.26
CA ASP A 266 -12.57 -19.40 6.50
C ASP A 266 -14.08 -19.27 6.71
N SER A 267 -14.51 -19.03 7.96
CA SER A 267 -15.92 -18.79 8.32
C SER A 267 -16.48 -17.47 7.77
N LEU A 268 -15.63 -16.52 7.40
CA LEU A 268 -16.01 -15.20 6.89
C LEU A 268 -16.13 -15.16 5.37
N SER A 269 -15.50 -16.12 4.67
CA SER A 269 -15.41 -16.17 3.21
C SER A 269 -16.77 -16.32 2.51
N GLU A 270 -17.76 -16.90 3.21
CA GLU A 270 -19.14 -17.08 2.72
C GLU A 270 -19.94 -15.76 2.68
N HIS A 271 -19.48 -14.72 3.38
CA HIS A 271 -20.17 -13.45 3.47
C HIS A 271 -19.58 -12.40 2.53
N ALA A 272 -20.36 -12.01 1.51
CA ALA A 272 -19.96 -11.02 0.49
C ALA A 272 -19.40 -9.71 1.08
N LYS A 273 -19.95 -9.24 2.21
CA LYS A 273 -19.50 -8.04 2.94
C LYS A 273 -18.02 -8.11 3.37
N TYR A 274 -17.52 -9.29 3.72
CA TYR A 274 -16.17 -9.44 4.28
C TYR A 274 -15.15 -9.94 3.27
N GLN A 275 -15.54 -10.25 2.02
CA GLN A 275 -14.60 -10.73 1.00
C GLN A 275 -13.39 -9.79 0.80
N SER A 276 -13.58 -8.48 0.91
CA SER A 276 -12.49 -7.49 0.79
C SER A 276 -11.64 -7.35 2.05
N LEU A 277 -12.19 -7.64 3.23
CA LEU A 277 -11.43 -7.69 4.49
C LEU A 277 -10.60 -8.97 4.57
N VAL A 278 -11.16 -10.04 4.04
CA VAL A 278 -10.54 -11.34 3.82
C VAL A 278 -9.75 -11.31 2.52
N THR A 279 -9.12 -10.18 2.13
CA THR A 279 -8.17 -10.12 1.01
C THR A 279 -7.05 -11.11 1.26
N SER A 280 -7.36 -12.27 0.70
CA SER A 280 -6.94 -13.64 0.87
C SER A 280 -6.03 -13.99 2.05
N PRO A 281 -6.31 -15.08 2.78
CA PRO A 281 -5.34 -15.81 3.60
C PRO A 281 -3.91 -15.86 3.03
N ILE A 282 -3.76 -15.72 1.70
CA ILE A 282 -2.49 -15.49 1.01
C ILE A 282 -1.61 -14.39 1.62
N MET A 283 -2.17 -13.24 2.04
CA MET A 283 -1.38 -12.14 2.59
C MET A 283 -0.89 -12.45 3.99
N LEU A 284 -1.73 -13.10 4.81
CA LEU A 284 -1.33 -13.60 6.13
C LEU A 284 -0.28 -14.71 6.00
N LYS A 285 -0.43 -15.62 5.03
CA LYS A 285 0.59 -16.64 4.69
C LYS A 285 1.91 -16.01 4.25
N THR A 286 1.86 -14.96 3.44
CA THR A 286 3.07 -14.20 3.07
C THR A 286 3.78 -13.64 4.31
N SER A 287 3.01 -13.11 5.27
CA SER A 287 3.57 -12.63 6.55
C SER A 287 4.16 -13.77 7.41
N ILE A 288 3.55 -14.96 7.40
CA ILE A 288 4.12 -16.15 8.05
C ILE A 288 5.44 -16.56 7.38
N GLY A 289 5.49 -16.59 6.04
CA GLY A 289 6.71 -16.90 5.30
C GLY A 289 7.84 -15.91 5.58
N LEU A 290 7.50 -14.62 5.73
CA LEU A 290 8.47 -13.60 6.14
C LEU A 290 8.98 -13.85 7.56
N GLU A 291 8.11 -14.26 8.48
CA GLU A 291 8.51 -14.51 9.86
C GLU A 291 9.45 -15.74 9.96
N TYR A 292 9.16 -16.83 9.23
CA TYR A 292 10.09 -17.96 9.15
C TYR A 292 11.44 -17.56 8.54
N PHE A 293 11.44 -16.67 7.55
CA PHE A 293 12.67 -16.12 6.98
C PHE A 293 13.47 -15.33 8.02
N LEU A 294 12.82 -14.50 8.85
CA LEU A 294 13.48 -13.76 9.94
C LEU A 294 14.02 -14.69 11.03
N LEU A 295 13.35 -15.82 11.29
CA LEU A 295 13.82 -16.89 12.17
C LEU A 295 14.95 -17.73 11.56
N LYS A 296 15.38 -17.44 10.32
CA LYS A 296 16.37 -18.19 9.54
C LYS A 296 15.95 -19.64 9.23
N GLU A 297 14.65 -19.92 9.28
CA GLU A 297 14.04 -21.21 8.91
C GLU A 297 13.64 -21.18 7.44
N TYR A 298 14.63 -21.00 6.58
CA TYR A 298 14.40 -20.70 5.17
C TYR A 298 13.65 -21.80 4.41
N GLN A 299 13.79 -23.07 4.81
CA GLN A 299 13.02 -24.18 4.24
C GLN A 299 11.52 -24.04 4.51
N LYS A 300 11.12 -23.71 5.75
CA LYS A 300 9.70 -23.49 6.06
C LYS A 300 9.16 -22.25 5.36
N ALA A 301 9.97 -21.19 5.27
CA ALA A 301 9.61 -20.01 4.50
C ALA A 301 9.39 -20.35 3.02
N ASP A 302 10.23 -21.21 2.43
CA ASP A 302 10.13 -21.66 1.04
C ASP A 302 8.86 -22.46 0.77
N GLU A 303 8.50 -23.38 1.66
CA GLU A 303 7.24 -24.13 1.58
C GLU A 303 6.04 -23.18 1.54
N ILE A 304 6.03 -22.19 2.43
CA ILE A 304 4.96 -21.19 2.51
C ILE A 304 4.93 -20.31 1.25
N TYR A 305 6.07 -19.78 0.80
CA TYR A 305 6.12 -18.96 -0.41
C TYR A 305 5.74 -19.74 -1.67
N THR A 306 6.13 -21.01 -1.78
CA THR A 306 5.75 -21.87 -2.90
C THR A 306 4.24 -22.08 -2.95
N GLN A 307 3.60 -22.33 -1.80
CA GLN A 307 2.14 -22.41 -1.71
C GLN A 307 1.46 -21.07 -2.05
N VAL A 308 2.05 -19.95 -1.64
CA VAL A 308 1.54 -18.61 -1.94
C VAL A 308 1.60 -18.32 -3.44
N LEU A 309 2.73 -18.62 -4.09
CA LEU A 309 2.95 -18.36 -5.51
C LEU A 309 2.18 -19.33 -6.41
N ALA A 310 1.81 -20.52 -5.93
CA ALA A 310 0.86 -21.38 -6.65
C ALA A 310 -0.54 -20.74 -6.81
N GLN A 311 -0.84 -19.70 -6.04
CA GLN A 311 -2.11 -18.95 -6.06
C GLN A 311 -1.87 -17.47 -6.38
N GLU A 312 -0.86 -17.17 -7.20
CA GLU A 312 -0.39 -15.81 -7.48
C GLU A 312 -1.50 -14.84 -7.94
N GLN A 313 -2.51 -15.34 -8.66
CA GLN A 313 -3.67 -14.56 -9.11
C GLN A 313 -4.49 -13.96 -7.97
N LEU A 314 -4.40 -14.52 -6.76
CA LEU A 314 -5.07 -14.02 -5.56
C LEU A 314 -4.28 -12.90 -4.86
N ILE A 315 -3.03 -12.66 -5.27
CA ILE A 315 -2.20 -11.61 -4.69
C ILE A 315 -2.56 -10.28 -5.38
N PRO A 316 -2.97 -9.24 -4.61
CA PRO A 316 -3.24 -7.93 -5.19
C PRO A 316 -2.02 -7.40 -5.96
N ALA A 317 -2.24 -6.84 -7.15
CA ALA A 317 -1.15 -6.39 -8.05
C ALA A 317 -0.16 -5.46 -7.34
N GLN A 318 -0.64 -4.56 -6.49
CA GLN A 318 0.18 -3.63 -5.70
C GLN A 318 1.00 -4.29 -4.57
N LYS A 319 0.72 -5.56 -4.24
CA LYS A 319 1.42 -6.33 -3.20
C LYS A 319 2.41 -7.36 -3.77
N LYS A 320 2.19 -7.84 -5.00
CA LYS A 320 3.07 -8.80 -5.71
C LYS A 320 4.57 -8.45 -5.61
N PRO A 321 5.01 -7.18 -5.84
CA PRO A 321 6.42 -6.80 -5.76
C PRO A 321 7.11 -7.19 -4.44
N GLY A 322 6.42 -6.98 -3.32
CA GLY A 322 6.95 -7.31 -2.00
C GLY A 322 7.05 -8.82 -1.77
N VAL A 323 6.05 -9.58 -2.22
CA VAL A 323 6.04 -11.05 -2.13
C VAL A 323 7.22 -11.64 -2.91
N TYR A 324 7.41 -11.20 -4.15
CA TYR A 324 8.48 -11.67 -5.01
C TYR A 324 9.87 -11.35 -4.46
N PHE A 325 10.07 -10.13 -3.96
CA PHE A 325 11.34 -9.76 -3.32
C PHE A 325 11.67 -10.68 -2.14
N ASN A 326 10.68 -10.97 -1.30
CA ASN A 326 10.87 -11.83 -0.15
C ASN A 326 11.18 -13.29 -0.58
N TYR A 327 10.46 -13.80 -1.58
CA TYR A 327 10.69 -15.14 -2.09
C TYR A 327 12.09 -15.30 -2.70
N VAL A 328 12.51 -14.39 -3.59
CA VAL A 328 13.86 -14.40 -4.15
C VAL A 328 14.89 -14.30 -3.04
N SER A 329 14.70 -13.42 -2.05
CA SER A 329 15.62 -13.31 -0.92
C SER A 329 15.71 -14.61 -0.11
N ASN A 330 14.61 -15.34 0.06
CA ASN A 330 14.58 -16.64 0.70
C ASN A 330 15.35 -17.71 -0.11
N LEU A 331 15.17 -17.74 -1.44
CA LEU A 331 15.90 -18.66 -2.31
C LEU A 331 17.42 -18.43 -2.26
N ILE A 332 17.84 -17.16 -2.23
CA ILE A 332 19.25 -16.82 -2.04
C ILE A 332 19.76 -17.31 -0.68
N ALA A 333 19.00 -17.06 0.40
CA ALA A 333 19.38 -17.50 1.75
C ALA A 333 19.41 -19.03 1.90
N LEU A 334 18.66 -19.77 1.08
CA LEU A 334 18.70 -21.23 0.98
C LEU A 334 19.91 -21.77 0.21
N GLY A 335 20.67 -20.93 -0.48
CA GLY A 335 21.65 -21.37 -1.47
C GLY A 335 21.02 -21.92 -2.77
N ALA A 336 19.71 -21.74 -2.98
CA ALA A 336 18.99 -22.17 -4.17
C ALA A 336 19.13 -21.16 -5.32
N TYR A 337 20.38 -20.80 -5.66
CA TYR A 337 20.72 -19.73 -6.60
C TYR A 337 20.14 -19.93 -8.00
N GLN A 338 20.28 -21.14 -8.54
CA GLN A 338 19.76 -21.47 -9.86
C GLN A 338 18.24 -21.32 -9.92
N ARG A 339 17.54 -21.78 -8.88
CA ARG A 339 16.08 -21.64 -8.78
C ARG A 339 15.65 -20.19 -8.68
N ALA A 340 16.43 -19.34 -8.01
CA ALA A 340 16.16 -17.89 -7.94
C ALA A 340 16.29 -17.22 -9.30
N ILE A 341 17.31 -17.59 -10.07
CA ILE A 341 17.55 -17.09 -11.44
C ILE A 341 16.44 -17.55 -12.39
N GLU A 342 16.15 -18.85 -12.43
CA GLU A 342 15.12 -19.42 -13.29
C GLU A 342 13.74 -18.82 -13.02
N TRP A 343 13.40 -18.66 -11.73
CA TRP A 343 12.15 -18.03 -11.34
C TRP A 343 12.08 -16.57 -11.80
N TYR A 344 13.16 -15.80 -11.65
CA TYR A 344 13.20 -14.41 -12.12
C TYR A 344 13.07 -14.31 -13.65
N GLU A 345 13.84 -15.12 -14.39
CA GLU A 345 13.84 -15.12 -15.86
C GLU A 345 12.48 -15.55 -16.43
N SER A 346 11.81 -16.52 -15.80
CA SER A 346 10.47 -17.01 -16.22
C SER A 346 9.30 -16.11 -15.77
N SER A 347 9.51 -15.24 -14.78
CA SER A 347 8.46 -14.33 -14.29
C SER A 347 8.16 -13.17 -15.25
N SER A 348 6.94 -12.63 -15.16
CA SER A 348 6.51 -11.49 -15.98
C SER A 348 7.34 -10.22 -15.76
N ASP A 349 7.48 -9.38 -16.79
CA ASP A 349 8.31 -8.17 -16.72
C ASP A 349 7.63 -6.99 -16.00
N ASP A 350 6.31 -7.04 -15.80
CA ASP A 350 5.51 -5.92 -15.30
C ASP A 350 5.97 -5.45 -13.91
N TRP A 351 6.34 -6.38 -13.04
CA TRP A 351 6.79 -6.06 -11.70
C TRP A 351 8.28 -5.69 -11.65
N LYS A 352 9.10 -6.17 -12.59
CA LYS A 352 10.56 -5.97 -12.63
C LYS A 352 10.92 -4.50 -12.79
N LYS A 353 10.05 -3.69 -13.38
CA LYS A 353 10.24 -2.25 -13.65
C LYS A 353 9.78 -1.34 -12.50
N ILE A 354 9.27 -1.90 -11.40
CA ILE A 354 8.76 -1.10 -10.27
C ILE A 354 9.95 -0.56 -9.47
N PRO A 355 10.16 0.78 -9.42
CA PRO A 355 11.37 1.37 -8.84
C PRO A 355 11.66 0.94 -7.40
N GLN A 356 10.63 0.62 -6.62
CA GLN A 356 10.75 0.18 -5.24
C GLN A 356 11.54 -1.13 -5.06
N ILE A 357 11.51 -2.03 -6.06
CA ILE A 357 12.07 -3.38 -5.94
C ILE A 357 13.10 -3.73 -7.01
N THR A 358 13.13 -3.01 -8.16
CA THR A 358 14.01 -3.31 -9.30
C THR A 358 15.46 -3.51 -8.86
N TYR A 359 16.07 -2.50 -8.21
CA TYR A 359 17.47 -2.59 -7.80
C TYR A 359 17.70 -3.64 -6.71
N ARG A 360 16.76 -3.76 -5.76
CA ARG A 360 16.88 -4.71 -4.64
C ARG A 360 16.92 -6.16 -5.10
N ILE A 361 16.10 -6.51 -6.09
CA ILE A 361 16.08 -7.86 -6.69
C ILE A 361 17.29 -8.07 -7.59
N GLN A 362 17.67 -7.08 -8.41
CA GLN A 362 18.89 -7.16 -9.21
C GLN A 362 20.11 -7.49 -8.35
N TYR A 363 20.25 -6.89 -7.17
CA TYR A 363 21.36 -7.19 -6.28
C TYR A 363 21.33 -8.61 -5.71
N ARG A 364 20.14 -9.15 -5.43
CA ARG A 364 19.97 -10.55 -5.01
C ARG A 364 20.39 -11.51 -6.12
N LEU A 365 20.02 -11.22 -7.36
CA LEU A 365 20.41 -12.00 -8.53
C LEU A 365 21.91 -11.88 -8.81
N CYS A 366 22.51 -10.70 -8.61
CA CYS A 366 23.96 -10.54 -8.73
C CYS A 366 24.69 -11.52 -7.82
N TRP A 367 24.25 -11.65 -6.57
CA TRP A 367 24.80 -12.65 -5.64
C TRP A 367 24.56 -14.08 -6.12
N ALA A 368 23.37 -14.40 -6.63
CA ALA A 368 23.09 -15.72 -7.20
C ALA A 368 24.11 -16.10 -8.29
N TYR A 369 24.34 -15.19 -9.24
CA TYR A 369 25.30 -15.38 -10.32
C TYR A 369 26.75 -15.47 -9.83
N ILE A 370 27.15 -14.57 -8.91
CA ILE A 370 28.50 -14.59 -8.31
C ILE A 370 28.78 -15.94 -7.63
N MET A 371 27.81 -16.47 -6.86
CA MET A 371 27.98 -17.76 -6.18
C MET A 371 28.01 -18.94 -7.16
N GLN A 372 27.35 -18.82 -8.32
CA GLN A 372 27.45 -19.79 -9.41
C GLN A 372 28.69 -19.61 -10.30
N LYS A 373 29.54 -18.62 -10.00
CA LYS A 373 30.74 -18.26 -10.79
C LYS A 373 30.41 -17.78 -12.21
N GLU A 374 29.22 -17.21 -12.41
CA GLU A 374 28.83 -16.53 -13.64
C GLU A 374 28.97 -15.02 -13.47
N PHE A 375 29.95 -14.40 -14.15
CA PHE A 375 30.30 -13.00 -13.86
C PHE A 375 29.82 -11.99 -14.91
N GLN A 376 29.51 -12.44 -16.14
CA GLN A 376 29.08 -11.54 -17.22
C GLN A 376 27.66 -11.02 -17.01
N LYS A 377 26.69 -11.89 -16.76
CA LYS A 377 25.30 -11.52 -16.49
C LYS A 377 25.14 -10.49 -15.35
N PRO A 378 25.75 -10.65 -14.16
CA PRO A 378 25.62 -9.65 -13.10
C PRO A 378 26.34 -8.34 -13.43
N LEU A 379 27.40 -8.37 -14.24
CA LEU A 379 28.03 -7.16 -14.77
C LEU A 379 27.05 -6.37 -15.66
N ASP A 380 26.40 -7.07 -16.60
CA ASP A 380 25.41 -6.47 -17.50
C ASP A 380 24.23 -5.87 -16.70
N LEU A 381 23.71 -6.59 -15.70
CA LEU A 381 22.63 -6.11 -14.80
C LEU A 381 23.01 -4.83 -14.02
N LEU A 382 24.27 -4.71 -13.60
CA LEU A 382 24.73 -3.52 -12.88
C LEU A 382 24.97 -2.33 -13.82
N LEU A 383 25.44 -2.59 -15.05
CA LEU A 383 25.83 -1.56 -16.02
C LEU A 383 24.70 -1.11 -16.96
N GLU A 384 23.59 -1.85 -17.05
CA GLU A 384 22.43 -1.51 -17.89
C GLU A 384 21.88 -0.09 -17.60
N HIS A 385 22.01 0.37 -16.36
CA HIS A 385 21.60 1.69 -15.91
C HIS A 385 22.79 2.46 -15.34
N ASN A 386 22.84 3.78 -15.53
CA ASN A 386 23.88 4.61 -14.94
C ASN A 386 23.84 4.47 -13.42
N ILE A 387 24.87 3.83 -12.84
CA ILE A 387 24.99 3.58 -11.40
C ILE A 387 24.87 4.90 -10.61
N GLN A 388 25.32 6.02 -11.18
CA GLN A 388 25.24 7.35 -10.55
C GLN A 388 23.82 7.93 -10.47
N GLN A 389 22.85 7.38 -11.20
CA GLN A 389 21.44 7.80 -11.15
C GLN A 389 20.61 6.98 -10.16
N ARG A 390 21.22 5.99 -9.48
CA ARG A 390 20.56 5.18 -8.46
C ARG A 390 20.41 5.98 -7.16
N PRO A 391 19.41 5.66 -6.31
CA PRO A 391 19.32 6.22 -4.96
C PRO A 391 20.64 6.04 -4.19
N GLU A 392 20.97 6.98 -3.31
CA GLU A 392 22.28 7.07 -2.65
C GLU A 392 22.70 5.79 -1.90
N ASN A 393 21.77 5.16 -1.16
CA ASN A 393 22.01 3.89 -0.47
C ASN A 393 22.23 2.69 -1.42
N ASP A 394 21.70 2.77 -2.65
CA ASP A 394 21.84 1.73 -3.67
C ASP A 394 23.15 1.86 -4.44
N PHE A 395 23.69 3.09 -4.54
CA PHE A 395 24.93 3.40 -5.25
C PHE A 395 26.15 2.70 -4.64
N ILE A 396 26.36 2.82 -3.32
CA ILE A 396 27.52 2.22 -2.64
C ILE A 396 27.51 0.70 -2.75
N TYR A 397 26.33 0.10 -2.59
CA TYR A 397 26.20 -1.36 -2.66
C TYR A 397 26.42 -1.91 -4.08
N ALA A 398 25.92 -1.22 -5.11
CA ALA A 398 26.20 -1.58 -6.51
C ALA A 398 27.70 -1.57 -6.83
N ARG A 399 28.45 -0.59 -6.30
CA ARG A 399 29.91 -0.49 -6.49
C ARG A 399 30.68 -1.58 -5.74
N LEU A 400 30.21 -1.96 -4.55
CA LEU A 400 30.78 -3.09 -3.82
C LEU A 400 30.60 -4.39 -4.63
N LEU A 401 29.41 -4.64 -5.17
CA LEU A 401 29.15 -5.79 -6.05
C LEU A 401 30.01 -5.76 -7.31
N LEU A 402 30.13 -4.59 -7.95
CA LEU A 402 30.98 -4.41 -9.12
C LEU A 402 32.45 -4.77 -8.83
N THR A 403 32.95 -4.33 -7.68
CA THR A 403 34.31 -4.70 -7.20
C THR A 403 34.45 -6.22 -7.05
N ILE A 404 33.47 -6.88 -6.43
CA ILE A 404 33.47 -8.33 -6.24
C ILE A 404 33.49 -9.07 -7.59
N ILE A 405 32.71 -8.58 -8.56
CA ILE A 405 32.67 -9.13 -9.91
C ILE A 405 34.02 -8.96 -10.62
N TYR A 406 34.63 -7.77 -10.58
CA TYR A 406 35.96 -7.54 -11.15
C TYR A 406 37.02 -8.45 -10.53
N HIS A 407 37.02 -8.60 -9.21
CA HIS A 407 37.96 -9.49 -8.52
C HIS A 407 37.75 -10.95 -8.92
N SER A 408 36.49 -11.40 -8.89
CA SER A 408 36.13 -12.79 -9.23
C SER A 408 36.38 -13.13 -10.71
N ASN A 409 36.35 -12.13 -11.60
CA ASN A 409 36.66 -12.25 -13.02
C ASN A 409 38.14 -11.96 -13.35
N HIS A 410 39.03 -12.03 -12.36
CA HIS A 410 40.48 -11.82 -12.49
C HIS A 410 40.93 -10.43 -13.00
N GLN A 411 40.05 -9.42 -12.95
CA GLN A 411 40.35 -8.03 -13.30
C GLN A 411 40.85 -7.25 -12.08
N LYS A 412 41.99 -7.68 -11.53
CA LYS A 412 42.50 -7.21 -10.23
C LYS A 412 42.71 -5.70 -10.13
N GLU A 413 43.30 -5.08 -11.16
CA GLU A 413 43.56 -3.64 -11.17
C GLU A 413 42.26 -2.82 -11.12
N LEU A 414 41.22 -3.28 -11.84
CA LEU A 414 39.91 -2.64 -11.81
C LEU A 414 39.24 -2.79 -10.45
N ALA A 415 39.31 -3.99 -9.85
CA ALA A 415 38.79 -4.23 -8.51
C ALA A 415 39.50 -3.36 -7.45
N GLU A 416 40.83 -3.30 -7.50
CA GLU A 416 41.65 -2.51 -6.56
C GLU A 416 41.34 -1.01 -6.67
N ARG A 417 41.29 -0.48 -7.89
CA ARG A 417 40.94 0.91 -8.14
C ARG A 417 39.52 1.22 -7.65
N GLU A 418 38.57 0.34 -7.92
CA GLU A 418 37.17 0.58 -7.58
C GLU A 418 36.94 0.55 -6.06
N VAL A 419 37.50 -0.43 -5.36
CA VAL A 419 37.39 -0.51 -3.89
C VAL A 419 38.12 0.63 -3.20
N TYR A 420 39.27 1.06 -3.73
CA TYR A 420 39.99 2.23 -3.22
C TYR A 420 39.12 3.48 -3.36
N ASN A 421 38.54 3.70 -4.54
CA ASN A 421 37.61 4.82 -4.76
C ASN A 421 36.37 4.75 -3.86
N LEU A 422 35.87 3.55 -3.57
CA LEU A 422 34.73 3.35 -2.67
C LEU A 422 35.09 3.75 -1.23
N MET A 423 36.27 3.35 -0.75
CA MET A 423 36.77 3.70 0.59
C MET A 423 37.05 5.21 0.75
N GLN A 424 37.53 5.89 -0.31
CA GLN A 424 37.79 7.32 -0.28
C GLN A 424 36.51 8.17 -0.33
N ASN A 425 35.42 7.63 -0.87
CA ASN A 425 34.18 8.37 -1.07
C ASN A 425 33.31 8.34 0.19
N ASN A 426 33.78 8.99 1.26
CA ASN A 426 33.19 8.95 2.60
C ASN A 426 32.16 10.09 2.81
N ARG A 427 31.23 10.26 1.86
CA ARG A 427 30.39 11.46 1.77
C ARG A 427 29.30 11.53 2.84
N TYR A 428 28.79 10.40 3.32
CA TYR A 428 27.68 10.35 4.28
C TYR A 428 27.87 9.22 5.30
N LYS A 429 27.30 9.42 6.50
CA LYS A 429 27.45 8.53 7.66
C LYS A 429 26.12 7.85 8.01
N THR A 430 25.40 7.32 7.04
CA THR A 430 24.24 6.47 7.39
C THR A 430 24.74 5.11 7.92
N PRO A 431 23.98 4.43 8.80
CA PRO A 431 24.40 3.12 9.34
C PRO A 431 24.70 2.08 8.26
N ASN A 432 23.95 2.08 7.15
CA ASN A 432 24.16 1.15 6.03
C ASN A 432 25.45 1.43 5.27
N GLU A 433 25.82 2.71 5.10
CA GLU A 433 27.06 3.07 4.41
C GLU A 433 28.30 2.72 5.21
N ILE A 434 28.25 2.93 6.53
CA ILE A 434 29.33 2.50 7.45
C ILE A 434 29.55 1.00 7.30
N PHE A 435 28.46 0.23 7.29
CA PHE A 435 28.50 -1.20 7.11
C PHE A 435 29.11 -1.64 5.77
N TYR A 436 28.71 -1.03 4.65
CA TYR A 436 29.30 -1.34 3.34
C TYR A 436 30.75 -0.87 3.22
N ALA A 437 31.13 0.22 3.89
CA ALA A 437 32.51 0.69 3.95
C ALA A 437 33.42 -0.30 4.69
N ASP A 438 32.95 -0.89 5.78
CA ASP A 438 33.69 -1.93 6.52
C ASP A 438 33.94 -3.17 5.65
N TYR A 439 32.94 -3.61 4.89
CA TYR A 439 33.11 -4.69 3.90
C TYR A 439 34.04 -4.32 2.75
N SER A 440 33.96 -3.08 2.25
CA SER A 440 34.88 -2.59 1.23
C SER A 440 36.32 -2.62 1.72
N LYS A 441 36.56 -2.26 3.00
CA LYS A 441 37.88 -2.33 3.63
C LYS A 441 38.40 -3.76 3.73
N LEU A 442 37.55 -4.72 4.12
CA LEU A 442 37.93 -6.13 4.16
C LEU A 442 38.28 -6.67 2.77
N LEU A 443 37.48 -6.32 1.75
CA LEU A 443 37.74 -6.69 0.37
C LEU A 443 39.06 -6.10 -0.14
N TYR A 444 39.33 -4.83 0.13
CA TYR A 444 40.61 -4.21 -0.22
C TYR A 444 41.79 -4.91 0.46
N GLN A 445 41.66 -5.22 1.76
CA GLN A 445 42.70 -5.96 2.48
C GLN A 445 42.92 -7.36 1.92
N HIS A 446 41.86 -8.05 1.48
CA HIS A 446 41.95 -9.33 0.79
C HIS A 446 42.71 -9.19 -0.53
N ILE A 447 42.36 -8.22 -1.38
CA ILE A 447 43.04 -7.95 -2.66
C ILE A 447 44.55 -7.71 -2.41
N GLN A 448 44.90 -6.87 -1.44
CA GLN A 448 46.29 -6.61 -1.05
C GLN A 448 47.00 -7.89 -0.58
N ALA A 449 46.32 -8.74 0.20
CA ALA A 449 46.89 -10.00 0.65
C ALA A 449 47.20 -10.95 -0.52
N THR A 450 46.40 -10.91 -1.61
CA THR A 450 46.67 -11.73 -2.80
C THR A 450 47.98 -11.36 -3.52
N ASN A 451 48.50 -10.15 -3.28
CA ASN A 451 49.77 -9.67 -3.84
C ASN A 451 50.99 -10.01 -2.97
N ILE A 452 50.79 -10.58 -1.77
CA ILE A 452 51.88 -10.98 -0.88
C ILE A 452 52.51 -12.30 -1.37
N LEU A 453 53.78 -12.23 -1.80
CA LEU A 453 54.54 -13.38 -2.29
C LEU A 453 54.88 -14.39 -1.16
N ASP A 454 55.16 -13.89 0.05
CA ASP A 454 55.48 -14.72 1.22
C ASP A 454 54.22 -15.43 1.74
N LYS A 455 54.18 -16.76 1.58
CA LYS A 455 53.02 -17.59 1.96
C LYS A 455 52.66 -17.48 3.44
N LYS A 456 53.65 -17.39 4.35
CA LYS A 456 53.39 -17.31 5.80
C LYS A 456 52.77 -15.96 6.15
N LYS A 457 53.34 -14.86 5.62
CA LYS A 457 52.81 -13.49 5.81
C LYS A 457 51.41 -13.35 5.20
N ARG A 458 51.20 -13.90 3.99
CA ARG A 458 49.90 -13.93 3.32
C ARG A 458 48.85 -14.65 4.18
N ASN A 459 49.15 -15.86 4.64
CA ASN A 459 48.20 -16.65 5.43
C ASN A 459 47.87 -15.99 6.77
N THR A 460 48.86 -15.38 7.45
CA THR A 460 48.62 -14.57 8.65
C THR A 460 47.68 -13.41 8.37
N LYS A 461 47.88 -12.69 7.25
CA LYS A 461 47.04 -11.57 6.87
C LYS A 461 45.61 -12.01 6.56
N LEU A 462 45.44 -13.09 5.80
CA LEU A 462 44.13 -13.67 5.49
C LEU A 462 43.40 -14.14 6.75
N GLN A 463 44.12 -14.69 7.74
CA GLN A 463 43.51 -15.06 9.01
C GLN A 463 43.02 -13.84 9.81
N GLN A 464 43.78 -12.74 9.82
CA GLN A 464 43.34 -11.50 10.46
C GLN A 464 42.08 -10.92 9.79
N ILE A 465 42.01 -10.99 8.46
CA ILE A 465 40.84 -10.59 7.69
C ILE A 465 39.64 -11.45 8.08
N GLN A 466 39.81 -12.78 8.12
CA GLN A 466 38.74 -13.71 8.51
C GLN A 466 38.22 -13.43 9.92
N ASN A 467 39.09 -13.26 10.91
CA ASN A 467 38.68 -12.96 12.28
C ASN A 467 37.87 -11.65 12.38
N THR A 468 38.23 -10.66 11.56
CA THR A 468 37.50 -9.38 11.51
C THR A 468 36.14 -9.57 10.83
N LEU A 469 36.10 -10.34 9.74
CA LEU A 469 34.88 -10.70 9.03
C LEU A 469 33.90 -11.46 9.94
N ASP A 470 34.39 -12.45 10.70
CA ASP A 470 33.60 -13.20 11.68
C ASP A 470 32.98 -12.25 12.72
N SER A 471 33.77 -11.35 13.30
CA SER A 471 33.30 -10.36 14.28
C SER A 471 32.17 -9.46 13.73
N ILE A 472 32.33 -8.97 12.49
CA ILE A 472 31.30 -8.15 11.83
C ILE A 472 30.05 -8.98 11.53
N TYR A 473 30.20 -10.22 11.06
CA TYR A 473 29.08 -11.09 10.72
C TYR A 473 28.24 -11.45 11.96
N TYR A 474 28.87 -11.87 13.06
CA TYR A 474 28.15 -12.25 14.28
C TYR A 474 27.52 -11.07 15.02
N SER A 475 28.01 -9.85 14.79
CA SER A 475 27.40 -8.63 15.35
C SER A 475 26.21 -8.11 14.54
N ASN A 476 26.11 -8.42 13.24
CA ASN A 476 25.04 -7.91 12.38
C ASN A 476 24.69 -8.85 11.21
N ALA A 477 24.18 -10.04 11.53
CA ALA A 477 23.83 -11.06 10.53
C ALA A 477 22.49 -10.76 9.83
N ASN A 478 22.54 -10.38 8.55
CA ASN A 478 21.44 -10.31 7.60
C ASN A 478 21.80 -11.05 6.28
N THR A 479 20.87 -11.17 5.34
CA THR A 479 21.13 -11.93 4.09
C THR A 479 22.30 -11.37 3.28
N ILE A 480 22.49 -10.05 3.22
CA ILE A 480 23.61 -9.43 2.50
C ILE A 480 24.93 -9.78 3.18
N SER A 481 24.96 -9.70 4.51
CA SER A 481 26.14 -10.05 5.30
C SER A 481 26.49 -11.52 5.12
N THR A 482 25.49 -12.41 5.06
CA THR A 482 25.70 -13.85 4.85
C THR A 482 26.35 -14.12 3.48
N MET A 483 25.84 -13.52 2.40
CA MET A 483 26.42 -13.74 1.07
C MET A 483 27.87 -13.24 0.97
N PHE A 484 28.13 -12.04 1.49
CA PHE A 484 29.49 -11.50 1.52
C PHE A 484 30.43 -12.34 2.40
N TYR A 485 29.93 -12.78 3.55
CA TYR A 485 30.65 -13.64 4.48
C TYR A 485 31.07 -14.96 3.83
N GLU A 486 30.13 -15.66 3.22
CA GLU A 486 30.37 -16.95 2.54
C GLU A 486 31.37 -16.77 1.40
N TRP A 487 31.16 -15.77 0.55
CA TRP A 487 32.03 -15.51 -0.60
C TRP A 487 33.45 -15.17 -0.15
N LEU A 488 33.63 -14.21 0.76
CA LEU A 488 34.97 -13.77 1.19
C LEU A 488 35.70 -14.86 1.98
N THR A 489 34.99 -15.65 2.78
CA THR A 489 35.56 -16.83 3.45
C THR A 489 36.11 -17.81 2.42
N GLN A 490 35.32 -18.14 1.38
CA GLN A 490 35.77 -19.01 0.30
C GLN A 490 36.99 -18.45 -0.45
N GLN A 491 37.02 -17.15 -0.74
CA GLN A 491 38.16 -16.50 -1.39
C GLN A 491 39.43 -16.53 -0.52
N ASN A 492 39.29 -16.29 0.79
CA ASN A 492 40.40 -16.37 1.74
C ASN A 492 40.99 -17.79 1.78
N GLU A 493 40.15 -18.82 1.80
CA GLU A 493 40.58 -20.22 1.78
C GLU A 493 41.29 -20.58 0.47
N GLN A 494 40.70 -20.21 -0.68
CA GLN A 494 41.30 -20.45 -1.99
C GLN A 494 42.67 -19.78 -2.13
N THR A 495 42.89 -18.62 -1.53
CA THR A 495 44.17 -17.89 -1.60
C THR A 495 45.23 -18.43 -0.63
N LYS A 496 44.83 -19.22 0.39
CA LYS A 496 45.76 -19.88 1.33
C LYS A 496 46.43 -21.10 0.71
N LEU A 497 45.73 -21.81 -0.18
CA LEU A 497 46.26 -22.92 -0.97
C LEU A 497 47.44 -22.41 -1.83
#